data_AF-A0A972X0H7-F1
#
_entry.id   AF-A0A972X0H7-F1
#
_cell.length_a   1.000
_cell.length_b   1.000
_cell.length_c   1.000
_cell.angle_alpha   90.00
_cell.angle_beta   90.00
_cell.angle_gamma   90.00
#
_symmetry.space_group_name_H-M   'P 1'
#
loop_
_entity.id
_entity.type
_entity.pdbx_description
1 polymer ?
#
loop_
_entity_poly.entity_id
_entity_poly.type
_entity_poly.pdbx_seq_one_letter_code
_entity_poly.pdbx_strand_id
1 'polypeptide(L)'
;MTTLSMLKNVKRLFPELKQLPKAKLQVVEDALVYAAGLGPDEGLISEEENKQLLKKLGLKGGINPANSLKAYRLRQNLTQQELARRANIPQSNISAMEKGTRPIGLKSAKKLGLILHCNYKKLV
;
A
#
# COMPACT_ATOMS: atom_id res chain seq x y z
N MET A 1 9.88 -2.38 8.87
CA MET A 1 9.94 -3.85 9.02
C MET A 1 11.36 -4.27 8.75
N THR A 2 11.99 -5.08 9.61
CA THR A 2 13.32 -5.63 9.35
C THR A 2 13.23 -6.74 8.30
N THR A 3 14.27 -6.92 7.49
CA THR A 3 14.39 -7.97 6.46
C THR A 3 14.15 -9.38 7.03
N LEU A 4 14.62 -9.64 8.24
CA LEU A 4 14.36 -10.88 8.98
C LEU A 4 12.87 -11.13 9.24
N SER A 5 12.10 -10.09 9.56
CA SER A 5 10.65 -10.20 9.76
C SER A 5 9.89 -10.46 8.46
N MET A 6 10.32 -9.84 7.35
CA MET A 6 9.74 -10.06 6.02
C MET A 6 9.97 -11.50 5.57
N LEU A 7 11.21 -11.98 5.69
CA LEU A 7 11.58 -13.33 5.31
C LEU A 7 10.80 -14.41 6.07
N LYS A 8 10.61 -14.20 7.39
CA LYS A 8 9.80 -15.09 8.23
C LYS A 8 8.34 -15.14 7.77
N ASN A 9 7.77 -13.99 7.40
CA ASN A 9 6.41 -13.92 6.87
C ASN A 9 6.28 -14.58 5.49
N VAL A 10 7.23 -14.34 4.59
CA VAL A 10 7.23 -14.93 3.23
C VAL A 10 7.36 -16.46 3.32
N LYS A 11 8.28 -16.99 4.13
CA LYS A 11 8.42 -18.45 4.35
C LYS A 11 7.19 -19.09 5.01
N ARG A 12 6.36 -18.30 5.70
CA ARG A 12 5.07 -18.77 6.25
C ARG A 12 3.97 -18.80 5.18
N LEU A 13 3.91 -17.80 4.31
CA LEU A 13 2.91 -17.67 3.25
C LEU A 13 3.18 -18.62 2.07
N PHE A 14 4.45 -18.90 1.80
CA PHE A 14 4.93 -19.73 0.69
C PHE A 14 5.80 -20.87 1.26
N PRO A 15 5.19 -21.89 1.88
CA PRO A 15 5.91 -23.00 2.51
C PRO A 15 6.79 -23.81 1.53
N GLU A 16 6.47 -23.79 0.23
CA GLU A 16 7.25 -24.38 -0.86
C GLU A 16 8.67 -23.82 -0.96
N LEU A 17 8.91 -22.60 -0.47
CA LEU A 17 10.25 -22.01 -0.44
C LEU A 17 11.22 -22.82 0.43
N LYS A 18 10.72 -23.61 1.40
CA LYS A 18 11.55 -24.50 2.22
C LYS A 18 12.19 -25.62 1.42
N GLN A 19 11.60 -25.97 0.28
CA GLN A 19 12.03 -27.08 -0.58
C GLN A 19 13.06 -26.63 -1.63
N LEU A 20 13.28 -25.32 -1.76
CA LEU A 20 14.18 -24.78 -2.76
C LEU A 20 15.66 -24.97 -2.38
N PRO A 21 16.54 -25.21 -3.37
CA PRO A 21 17.98 -25.15 -3.17
C PRO A 21 18.41 -23.81 -2.58
N LYS A 22 19.43 -23.83 -1.71
CA LYS A 22 19.96 -22.65 -1.02
C LYS A 22 20.25 -21.47 -1.96
N ALA A 23 20.80 -21.74 -3.15
CA ALA A 23 21.08 -20.71 -4.15
C ALA A 23 19.82 -20.00 -4.67
N LYS A 24 18.72 -20.73 -4.87
CA LYS A 24 17.43 -20.12 -5.27
C LYS A 24 16.78 -19.34 -4.13
N LEU A 25 16.95 -19.83 -2.89
CA LEU A 25 16.47 -19.12 -1.71
C LEU A 25 17.23 -17.80 -1.49
N GLN A 26 18.53 -17.78 -1.80
CA GLN A 26 19.34 -16.56 -1.74
C GLN A 26 18.82 -15.49 -2.69
N VAL A 27 18.45 -15.86 -3.93
CA VAL A 27 17.86 -14.91 -4.89
C VAL A 27 16.55 -14.30 -4.37
N VAL A 28 15.72 -15.09 -3.67
CA VAL A 28 14.50 -14.58 -3.03
C VAL A 28 14.83 -13.65 -1.88
N GLU A 29 15.84 -13.98 -1.07
CA GLU A 29 16.33 -13.13 0.01
C GLU A 29 16.86 -11.80 -0.53
N ASP A 30 17.66 -11.82 -1.59
CA ASP A 30 18.22 -10.63 -2.25
C ASP A 30 17.12 -9.75 -2.86
N ALA A 31 16.11 -10.37 -3.51
CA ALA A 31 14.96 -9.65 -4.04
C ALA A 31 14.12 -8.99 -2.93
N LEU A 32 13.97 -9.65 -1.77
CA LEU A 32 13.30 -9.08 -0.60
C LEU A 32 14.10 -7.96 0.06
N VAL A 33 15.43 -8.08 0.12
CA VAL A 33 16.33 -7.03 0.60
C VAL A 33 16.27 -5.84 -0.34
N TYR A 34 16.34 -6.06 -1.65
CA TYR A 34 16.17 -5.04 -2.66
C TYR A 34 14.81 -4.34 -2.52
N ALA A 35 13.71 -5.09 -2.49
CA ALA A 35 12.36 -4.56 -2.30
C ALA A 35 12.16 -3.86 -0.94
N ALA A 36 12.89 -4.26 0.10
CA ALA A 36 12.89 -3.56 1.39
C ALA A 36 13.75 -2.28 1.37
N GLY A 37 14.76 -2.23 0.51
CA GLY A 37 15.60 -1.06 0.22
C GLY A 37 14.94 -0.06 -0.75
N LEU A 38 14.02 -0.53 -1.59
CA LEU A 38 13.06 0.33 -2.28
C LEU A 38 12.15 0.95 -1.21
N GLY A 39 12.49 2.17 -0.79
CA GLY A 39 11.67 2.90 0.18
C GLY A 39 10.22 3.03 -0.32
N PRO A 40 9.26 3.29 0.58
CA PRO A 40 7.85 3.53 0.23
C PRO A 40 7.61 4.73 -0.72
N ASP A 41 8.69 5.43 -1.10
CA ASP A 41 8.73 6.62 -1.94
C ASP A 41 8.94 6.32 -3.44
N GLU A 42 9.44 5.15 -3.83
CA GLU A 42 9.37 4.72 -5.23
C GLU A 42 7.96 4.22 -5.50
N GLY A 43 7.15 5.06 -6.15
CA GLY A 43 5.76 4.72 -6.46
C GLY A 43 5.69 3.38 -7.18
N LEU A 44 5.09 2.38 -6.53
CA LEU A 44 4.72 1.09 -7.13
C LEU A 44 3.73 1.21 -8.30
N ILE A 45 3.38 2.45 -8.66
CA ILE A 45 2.59 2.85 -9.83
C ILE A 45 3.07 4.24 -10.22
N SER A 46 3.36 4.40 -11.51
CA SER A 46 3.67 5.68 -12.13
C SER A 46 2.50 6.67 -11.98
N GLU A 47 2.78 7.97 -12.10
CA GLU A 47 1.75 9.02 -12.16
C GLU A 47 0.69 8.73 -13.23
N GLU A 48 1.11 8.16 -14.36
CA GLU A 48 0.22 7.82 -15.47
C GLU A 48 -0.72 6.65 -15.13
N GLU A 49 -0.22 5.59 -14.48
CA GLU A 49 -1.08 4.49 -14.01
C GLU A 49 -2.08 4.98 -12.96
N ASN A 50 -1.68 5.90 -12.08
CA ASN A 50 -2.59 6.50 -11.11
C ASN A 50 -3.69 7.32 -11.80
N LYS A 51 -3.34 8.14 -12.80
CA LYS A 51 -4.32 8.88 -13.63
C LYS A 51 -5.30 7.94 -14.35
N GLN A 52 -4.78 6.87 -14.95
CA GLN A 52 -5.60 5.88 -15.63
C GLN A 52 -6.57 5.18 -14.67
N LEU A 53 -6.10 4.83 -13.47
CA LEU A 53 -6.92 4.23 -12.43
C LEU A 53 -8.03 5.19 -11.98
N LEU A 54 -7.71 6.46 -11.73
CA LEU A 54 -8.70 7.49 -11.37
C LEU A 54 -9.77 7.66 -12.46
N LYS A 55 -9.35 7.70 -13.73
CA LYS A 55 -10.26 7.78 -14.89
C LYS A 55 -11.16 6.55 -15.00
N LYS A 56 -10.59 5.34 -14.86
CA LYS A 56 -11.35 4.07 -14.87
C LYS A 56 -12.39 4.01 -13.75
N LEU A 57 -12.08 4.59 -12.60
CA LEU A 57 -12.98 4.65 -11.44
C LEU A 57 -14.03 5.77 -11.52
N GLY A 58 -14.00 6.62 -12.55
CA GLY A 58 -14.97 7.72 -12.73
C GLY A 58 -14.96 8.74 -11.59
N LEU A 59 -13.83 8.92 -10.90
CA LEU A 59 -13.76 9.80 -9.74
C LEU A 59 -13.76 11.28 -10.18
N LYS A 60 -14.73 12.04 -9.67
CA LYS A 60 -14.86 13.48 -9.93
C LYS A 60 -13.83 14.26 -9.09
N GLY A 61 -13.32 15.38 -9.60
CA GLY A 61 -12.43 16.29 -8.85
C GLY A 61 -10.92 16.05 -8.99
N GLY A 62 -10.49 15.26 -9.98
CA GLY A 62 -9.06 15.12 -10.34
C GLY A 62 -8.19 14.41 -9.28
N ILE A 63 -6.88 14.62 -9.38
CA ILE A 63 -5.90 14.07 -8.42
C ILE A 63 -5.96 14.92 -7.14
N ASN A 64 -6.46 14.33 -6.06
CA ASN A 64 -6.48 14.93 -4.73
C ASN A 64 -6.37 13.81 -3.66
N PRO A 65 -6.03 14.13 -2.40
CA PRO A 65 -5.82 13.12 -1.36
C PRO A 65 -6.96 12.12 -1.17
N ALA A 66 -8.22 12.58 -1.25
CA ALA A 66 -9.41 11.74 -1.09
C ALA A 66 -9.55 10.73 -2.23
N ASN A 67 -9.40 11.19 -3.46
CA ASN A 67 -9.45 10.36 -4.66
C ASN A 67 -8.25 9.39 -4.71
N SER A 68 -7.06 9.85 -4.35
CA SER A 68 -5.85 9.02 -4.25
C SER A 68 -6.03 7.89 -3.22
N LEU A 69 -6.55 8.20 -2.03
CA LEU A 69 -6.84 7.21 -1.00
C LEU A 69 -7.79 6.12 -1.52
N LYS A 70 -8.89 6.53 -2.14
CA LYS A 70 -9.89 5.61 -2.68
C LYS A 70 -9.32 4.75 -3.81
N ALA A 71 -8.55 5.35 -4.71
CA ALA A 71 -7.91 4.64 -5.82
C ALA A 71 -6.93 3.58 -5.31
N TYR A 72 -6.03 3.95 -4.40
CA TYR A 72 -5.08 3.01 -3.82
C TYR A 72 -5.77 1.90 -3.02
N ARG A 73 -6.86 2.20 -2.29
CA ARG A 73 -7.65 1.17 -1.61
C ARG A 73 -8.24 0.16 -2.59
N LEU A 74 -8.85 0.64 -3.66
CA LEU A 74 -9.48 -0.21 -4.67
C LEU A 74 -8.46 -1.05 -5.44
N ARG A 75 -7.26 -0.50 -5.72
CA ARG A 75 -6.13 -1.27 -6.27
C ARG A 75 -5.80 -2.50 -5.43
N GLN A 76 -5.83 -2.34 -4.11
CA GLN A 76 -5.53 -3.40 -3.16
C GLN A 76 -6.72 -4.34 -2.90
N ASN A 77 -7.84 -4.17 -3.61
CA ASN A 77 -9.09 -4.91 -3.42
C ASN A 77 -9.61 -4.87 -1.97
N LEU A 78 -9.37 -3.77 -1.24
CA LEU A 78 -9.79 -3.63 0.15
C LEU A 78 -11.15 -2.95 0.25
N THR A 79 -11.99 -3.40 1.17
CA THR A 79 -13.15 -2.62 1.63
C THR A 79 -12.68 -1.48 2.54
N GLN A 80 -13.53 -0.47 2.77
CA GLN A 80 -13.21 0.58 3.75
C GLN A 80 -13.03 0.00 5.16
N GLN A 81 -13.80 -1.03 5.51
CA GLN A 81 -13.71 -1.74 6.79
C GLN A 81 -12.37 -2.48 6.93
N GLU A 82 -11.91 -3.13 5.87
CA GLU A 82 -10.65 -3.86 5.89
C GLU A 82 -9.45 -2.91 5.97
N LEU A 83 -9.48 -1.80 5.23
CA LEU A 83 -8.46 -0.75 5.34
C LEU A 83 -8.43 -0.14 6.75
N ALA A 84 -9.61 0.16 7.32
CA ALA A 84 -9.76 0.67 8.67
C ALA A 84 -9.12 -0.25 9.72
N ARG A 85 -9.41 -1.55 9.64
CA ARG A 85 -8.85 -2.59 10.51
C ARG A 85 -7.33 -2.65 10.40
N ARG A 86 -6.79 -2.66 9.18
CA ARG A 86 -5.33 -2.71 8.95
C ARG A 86 -4.62 -1.44 9.43
N ALA A 87 -5.25 -0.27 9.25
CA ALA A 87 -4.68 1.03 9.61
C ALA A 87 -4.83 1.39 11.09
N ASN A 88 -5.66 0.64 11.82
CA ASN A 88 -6.13 1.02 13.14
C ASN A 88 -6.66 2.47 13.12
N ILE A 89 -7.59 2.73 12.20
CA ILE A 89 -8.32 3.98 11.99
C ILE A 89 -9.81 3.62 11.94
N PRO A 90 -10.71 4.34 12.63
CA PRO A 90 -12.15 4.08 12.51
C PRO A 90 -12.62 4.10 11.05
N GLN A 91 -13.48 3.15 10.66
CA GLN A 91 -13.99 3.10 9.28
C GLN A 91 -14.74 4.38 8.88
N SER A 92 -15.44 5.01 9.83
CA SER A 92 -16.07 6.32 9.62
C SER A 92 -15.08 7.40 9.20
N ASN A 93 -13.86 7.38 9.74
CA ASN A 93 -12.79 8.29 9.33
C ASN A 93 -12.29 7.97 7.93
N ILE A 94 -12.09 6.69 7.59
CA ILE A 94 -11.73 6.29 6.21
C ILE A 94 -12.79 6.76 5.22
N SER A 95 -14.08 6.58 5.54
CA SER A 95 -15.19 7.03 4.70
C SER A 95 -15.19 8.55 4.52
N ALA A 96 -15.02 9.31 5.61
CA ALA A 96 -14.97 10.78 5.55
C ALA A 96 -13.74 11.30 4.76
N MET A 97 -12.58 10.63 4.91
CA MET A 97 -11.38 10.93 4.14
C MET A 97 -11.57 10.68 2.64
N GLU A 98 -12.17 9.56 2.25
CA GLU A 98 -12.44 9.25 0.83
C GLU A 98 -13.52 10.16 0.20
N LYS A 99 -14.40 10.73 1.02
CA LYS A 99 -15.37 11.74 0.58
C LYS A 99 -14.79 13.16 0.55
N GLY A 100 -13.59 13.37 1.09
CA GLY A 100 -12.98 14.69 1.24
C GLY A 100 -13.60 15.56 2.33
N THR A 101 -14.56 15.05 3.12
CA THR A 101 -15.17 15.80 4.24
C THR A 101 -14.28 15.85 5.48
N ARG A 102 -13.22 15.03 5.51
CA ARG A 102 -12.18 15.05 6.53
C ARG A 102 -10.80 15.08 5.89
N PRO A 103 -9.90 16.00 6.25
CA PRO A 103 -8.52 15.97 5.76
C PRO A 103 -7.76 14.75 6.32
N ILE A 104 -6.80 14.25 5.54
CA ILE A 104 -5.92 13.16 5.96
C ILE A 104 -4.68 13.79 6.60
N GLY A 105 -4.57 13.70 7.92
CA GLY A 105 -3.39 14.19 8.63
C GLY A 105 -2.15 13.32 8.39
N LEU A 106 -0.96 13.91 8.55
CA LEU A 106 0.34 13.26 8.30
C LEU A 106 0.50 11.89 8.99
N LYS A 107 0.04 11.75 10.24
CA LYS A 107 0.10 10.48 10.98
C LYS A 107 -0.75 9.39 10.32
N SER A 108 -1.95 9.73 9.86
CA SER A 108 -2.83 8.82 9.13
C SER A 108 -2.29 8.51 7.75
N ALA A 109 -1.77 9.52 7.03
CA ALA A 109 -1.15 9.35 5.73
C ALA A 109 0.00 8.34 5.77
N LYS A 110 0.91 8.44 6.76
CA LYS A 110 2.01 7.48 6.93
C LYS A 110 1.52 6.04 7.17
N LYS A 111 0.50 5.86 8.01
CA LYS A 111 -0.12 4.54 8.24
C LYS A 111 -0.75 3.98 6.97
N LEU A 112 -1.52 4.81 6.27
CA LEU A 112 -2.22 4.44 5.05
C LEU A 112 -1.23 4.11 3.92
N GLY A 113 -0.19 4.92 3.73
CA GLY A 113 0.86 4.68 2.73
C GLY A 113 1.55 3.33 2.91
N LEU A 114 1.80 2.90 4.16
CA LEU A 114 2.36 1.58 4.44
C LEU A 114 1.43 0.43 4.01
N ILE A 115 0.13 0.55 4.26
CA ILE A 115 -0.86 -0.52 3.96
C ILE A 115 -1.23 -0.55 2.48
N LEU A 116 -1.32 0.64 1.89
CA LEU A 116 -1.70 0.84 0.51
C LEU A 116 -0.51 0.76 -0.44
N HIS A 117 0.70 0.60 0.10
CA HIS A 117 1.97 0.58 -0.61
C HIS A 117 2.08 1.75 -1.60
N CYS A 118 1.96 2.97 -1.06
CA CYS A 118 2.07 4.20 -1.81
C CYS A 118 2.84 5.26 -1.01
N ASN A 119 3.34 6.26 -1.74
CA ASN A 119 3.95 7.43 -1.13
C ASN A 119 2.89 8.22 -0.34
N TYR A 120 3.04 8.31 0.98
CA TYR A 120 2.09 9.00 1.84
C TYR A 120 1.92 10.48 1.50
N LYS A 121 2.88 11.10 0.82
CA LYS A 121 2.79 12.50 0.35
C LYS A 121 1.67 12.72 -0.66
N LYS A 122 1.19 11.65 -1.31
CA LYS A 122 0.03 11.69 -2.23
C LYS A 122 -1.31 11.74 -1.49
N LEU A 123 -1.29 11.59 -0.16
CA LEU A 123 -2.45 11.58 0.71
C LEU A 123 -2.53 12.82 1.61
N VAL A 124 -1.67 13.83 1.43
CA VAL A 124 -1.68 15.08 2.21
C VAL A 124 -1.78 16.29 1.30
#